data_AF-A0A1F2T5K8-F1
#
_entry.id   AF-A0A1F2T5K8-F1
#
_cell.length_a   1.000
_cell.length_b   1.000
_cell.length_c   1.000
_cell.angle_alpha   90.00
_cell.angle_beta   90.00
_cell.angle_gamma   90.00
#
_symmetry.space_group_name_H-M   'P 1'
#
loop_
_entity.id
_entity.type
_entity.pdbx_description
1 polymer ?
#
loop_
_entity_poly.entity_id
_entity_poly.type
_entity_poly.pdbx_seq_one_letter_code
_entity_poly.pdbx_strand_id
1 'polypeptide(L)'
;MAPNDSSDDAYEIADVEPAGEIPAEWQSGAIYTLELPARCPHCREPIRTLRVLRLLRTQVTFTSPLPRAGRVLVCPLCERIISAELSGIL
;
A
#
# COMPACT_ATOMS: atom_id res chain seq x y z
N MET A 1 48.29 -9.36 -3.77
CA MET A 1 47.31 -8.94 -2.76
C MET A 1 46.72 -7.60 -3.17
N ALA A 2 45.51 -7.58 -3.73
CA ALA A 2 44.73 -6.35 -3.87
C ALA A 2 43.81 -6.24 -2.64
N PRO A 3 43.62 -5.05 -2.04
CA PRO A 3 42.78 -4.89 -0.87
C PRO A 3 41.30 -5.07 -1.24
N ASN A 4 40.60 -5.87 -0.44
CA ASN A 4 39.17 -6.13 -0.55
C ASN A 4 38.44 -4.89 0.00
N ASP A 5 37.88 -4.07 -0.88
CA ASP A 5 36.99 -2.96 -0.49
C ASP A 5 35.59 -3.56 -0.28
N SER A 6 35.29 -3.90 0.96
CA SER A 6 33.98 -4.38 1.39
C SER A 6 33.22 -3.21 2.02
N SER A 7 32.75 -2.28 1.19
CA SER A 7 31.78 -1.26 1.60
C SER A 7 30.40 -1.89 1.73
N ASP A 8 30.16 -2.54 2.87
CA ASP A 8 28.84 -2.98 3.33
C ASP A 8 28.12 -1.76 3.94
N ASP A 9 27.71 -0.82 3.09
CA ASP A 9 26.90 0.33 3.50
C ASP A 9 25.43 -0.14 3.63
N ALA A 10 25.15 -0.87 4.71
CA ALA A 10 23.80 -1.20 5.12
C ALA A 10 23.10 0.11 5.56
N TYR A 11 22.23 0.65 4.70
CA TYR A 11 21.42 1.82 5.03
C TYR A 11 20.49 1.48 6.20
N GLU A 12 20.77 2.03 7.38
CA GLU A 12 19.85 2.00 8.51
C GLU A 12 18.60 2.80 8.14
N ILE A 13 17.49 2.10 7.91
CA ILE A 13 16.19 2.72 7.74
C ILE A 13 15.78 3.20 9.12
N ALA A 14 15.96 4.49 9.39
CA ALA A 14 15.50 5.11 10.64
C ALA A 14 14.03 4.75 10.88
N ASP A 15 13.72 4.31 12.10
CA ASP A 15 12.37 3.99 12.53
C ASP A 15 11.44 5.15 12.19
N VAL A 16 10.60 4.94 11.17
CA VAL A 16 9.58 5.89 10.77
C VAL A 16 8.59 5.95 11.92
N GLU A 17 8.65 7.01 12.73
CA GLU A 17 7.62 7.31 13.72
C GLU A 17 6.26 7.19 13.03
N PRO A 18 5.26 6.55 13.66
CA PRO A 18 3.97 6.36 13.04
C PRO A 18 3.41 7.73 12.66
N ALA A 19 3.39 8.01 11.35
CA ALA A 19 2.72 9.16 10.80
C ALA A 19 1.30 9.17 11.38
N GLY A 20 0.86 10.32 11.89
CA GLY A 20 -0.42 10.45 12.58
C GLY A 20 -1.59 9.88 11.79
N GLU A 21 -2.68 9.61 12.50
CA GLU A 21 -3.89 8.97 11.96
C GLU A 21 -4.36 9.65 10.65
N ILE A 22 -4.73 8.85 9.64
CA ILE A 22 -5.18 9.40 8.35
C ILE A 22 -6.50 10.14 8.59
N PRO A 23 -6.61 11.43 8.20
CA PRO A 23 -7.84 12.19 8.41
C PRO A 23 -9.07 11.50 7.82
N ALA A 24 -10.18 11.44 8.57
CA ALA A 24 -11.39 10.72 8.17
C ALA A 24 -11.95 11.18 6.80
N GLU A 25 -11.75 12.45 6.45
CA GLU A 25 -12.15 13.04 5.17
C GLU A 25 -11.38 12.45 3.97
N TRP A 26 -10.18 11.90 4.18
CA TRP A 26 -9.36 11.25 3.15
C TRP A 26 -9.61 9.75 3.06
N GLN A 27 -10.38 9.19 3.99
CA GLN A 27 -10.76 7.78 4.00
C GLN A 27 -11.88 7.44 3.00
N SER A 28 -12.10 8.30 1.99
CA SER A 28 -13.04 8.08 0.90
C SER A 28 -12.60 6.88 0.05
N GLY A 29 -13.49 5.91 -0.15
CA GLY A 29 -13.20 4.71 -0.93
C GLY A 29 -14.37 3.75 -0.94
N ALA A 30 -14.26 2.70 -1.74
CA ALA A 30 -15.23 1.61 -1.72
C ALA A 30 -14.83 0.58 -0.67
N ILE A 31 -15.78 0.11 0.13
CA ILE A 31 -15.56 -0.97 1.09
C ILE A 31 -16.15 -2.25 0.52
N TYR A 32 -15.31 -3.28 0.39
CA TYR A 32 -15.70 -4.59 -0.09
C TYR A 32 -15.72 -5.56 1.09
N THR A 33 -16.73 -6.43 1.15
CA THR A 33 -16.78 -7.51 2.12
C THR A 33 -16.14 -8.75 1.53
N LEU A 34 -15.27 -9.40 2.30
CA LEU A 34 -14.68 -10.67 1.95
C LEU A 34 -15.68 -11.80 2.22
N GLU A 35 -15.76 -12.78 1.33
CA GLU A 35 -16.58 -13.98 1.52
C GLU A 35 -16.17 -14.76 2.79
N LEU A 36 -14.86 -14.82 3.03
CA LEU A 36 -14.27 -15.45 4.21
C LEU A 36 -13.30 -14.46 4.90
N PRO A 37 -13.20 -14.50 6.24
CA PRO A 37 -12.24 -13.66 6.95
C PRO A 37 -10.81 -14.02 6.54
N ALA A 38 -10.00 -13.00 6.21
CA ALA A 38 -8.58 -13.14 5.89
C ALA A 38 -7.73 -12.44 6.96
N ARG A 39 -6.44 -12.74 7.06
CA ARG A 39 -5.53 -12.01 7.95
C ARG A 39 -4.76 -10.95 7.19
N CYS A 40 -4.66 -9.75 7.76
CA CYS A 40 -3.82 -8.71 7.19
C CYS A 40 -2.33 -9.13 7.26
N PRO A 41 -1.54 -9.02 6.19
CA PRO A 41 -0.11 -9.35 6.22
C PRO A 41 0.70 -8.42 7.14
N HIS A 42 0.17 -7.24 7.47
CA HIS A 42 0.87 -6.22 8.24
C HIS A 42 0.56 -6.26 9.74
N CYS A 43 -0.72 -6.21 10.13
CA CYS A 43 -1.11 -6.24 11.54
C CYS A 43 -1.48 -7.65 12.05
N ARG A 44 -1.58 -8.65 11.17
CA ARG A 44 -1.98 -10.04 11.46
C ARG A 44 -3.39 -10.21 12.02
N GLU A 45 -4.16 -9.12 12.14
CA GLU A 45 -5.54 -9.14 12.58
C GLU A 45 -6.47 -9.73 11.50
N PRO A 46 -7.53 -10.44 11.91
CA PRO A 46 -8.55 -10.94 11.01
C PRO A 46 -9.41 -9.77 10.49
N ILE A 47 -9.42 -9.60 9.16
CA ILE A 47 -10.24 -8.63 8.45
C ILE A 47 -11.39 -9.33 7.73
N ARG A 48 -12.55 -8.68 7.72
CA ARG A 48 -13.73 -9.09 6.93
C ARG A 48 -14.04 -8.14 5.80
N THR A 49 -13.40 -6.98 5.79
CA THR A 49 -13.62 -5.95 4.79
C THR A 49 -12.27 -5.46 4.26
N LEU A 50 -12.29 -4.95 3.03
CA LEU A 50 -11.17 -4.30 2.38
C LEU A 50 -11.58 -2.91 1.91
N ARG A 51 -10.72 -1.92 2.13
CA ARG A 51 -10.90 -0.57 1.60
C ARG A 51 -10.19 -0.47 0.26
N VAL A 52 -10.90 0.03 -0.75
CA VAL A 52 -10.41 0.17 -2.12
C VAL A 52 -10.33 1.63 -2.45
N LEU A 53 -9.12 2.10 -2.70
CA LEU A 53 -8.82 3.48 -3.06
C LEU A 53 -8.54 3.58 -4.56
N ARG A 54 -9.11 4.60 -5.21
CA ARG A 54 -8.81 4.90 -6.60
C ARG A 54 -7.53 5.73 -6.67
N LEU A 55 -6.57 5.30 -7.47
CA LEU A 55 -5.41 6.13 -7.79
C LEU A 55 -5.84 7.26 -8.74
N LEU A 56 -5.60 8.49 -8.30
CA LEU A 56 -5.79 9.69 -9.10
C LEU A 56 -4.43 10.18 -9.60
N ARG A 57 -4.33 10.41 -10.90
CA ARG A 57 -3.13 10.98 -11.50
C ARG A 57 -3.13 12.50 -11.27
N THR A 58 -2.25 12.99 -10.41
CA THR A 58 -2.18 14.41 -10.02
C THR A 58 -1.06 15.18 -10.73
N GLN A 59 0.13 14.61 -10.85
CA GLN A 59 1.28 15.23 -11.50
C GLN A 59 1.96 14.28 -12.48
N VAL A 60 2.37 14.81 -13.62
CA VAL A 60 3.06 14.07 -14.67
C VAL A 60 3.97 15.07 -15.39
N THR A 61 5.29 14.83 -15.33
CA THR A 61 6.30 15.70 -15.96
C THR A 61 6.66 15.24 -17.38
N PHE A 62 6.15 14.09 -17.83
CA PHE A 62 6.40 13.52 -19.15
C PHE A 62 5.24 12.58 -19.58
N THR A 63 5.12 12.28 -20.88
CA THR A 63 4.25 11.21 -21.41
C THR A 63 4.66 9.84 -20.87
N SER A 64 4.28 9.55 -19.63
CA SER A 64 4.54 8.27 -18.97
C SER A 64 3.55 7.20 -19.46
N PRO A 65 4.02 5.97 -19.76
CA PRO A 65 3.17 4.82 -20.08
C PRO A 65 2.42 4.26 -18.87
N LEU A 66 2.59 4.86 -17.68
CA LEU A 66 1.93 4.41 -16.47
C LEU A 66 0.40 4.48 -16.60
N PRO A 67 -0.32 3.51 -16.01
CA PRO A 67 -1.78 3.48 -16.04
C PRO A 67 -2.38 4.79 -15.53
N ARG A 68 -3.34 5.33 -16.29
CA ARG A 68 -4.03 6.58 -15.93
C ARG A 68 -5.00 6.41 -14.75
N ALA A 69 -5.34 5.18 -14.42
CA ALA A 69 -6.19 4.81 -13.30
C ALA A 69 -5.72 3.46 -12.75
N GLY A 70 -5.84 3.31 -11.44
CA GLY A 70 -5.56 2.07 -10.74
C GLY A 70 -6.38 2.00 -9.45
N ARG A 71 -6.33 0.86 -8.79
CA ARG A 71 -6.93 0.66 -7.48
C ARG A 71 -5.87 0.12 -6.54
N VAL A 72 -5.93 0.57 -5.29
CA VAL A 72 -5.08 0.07 -4.21
C VAL A 72 -5.98 -0.48 -3.12
N LEU A 73 -5.60 -1.63 -2.58
CA LEU A 73 -6.26 -2.26 -1.46
C LEU A 73 -5.59 -1.82 -0.16
N VAL A 74 -6.40 -1.52 0.84
CA VAL A 74 -5.93 -1.03 2.14
C VAL A 74 -6.63 -1.81 3.25
N CYS A 75 -5.86 -2.19 4.27
CA CYS A 75 -6.40 -2.78 5.48
C CYS A 75 -7.26 -1.75 6.23
N PRO A 76 -8.51 -2.09 6.63
CA PRO A 76 -9.35 -1.16 7.37
C PRO A 76 -8.89 -0.92 8.82
N LEU A 77 -8.00 -1.78 9.36
CA LEU A 77 -7.56 -1.70 10.76
C LEU A 77 -6.26 -0.93 10.91
N CYS A 78 -5.25 -1.28 10.10
CA CYS A 78 -3.90 -0.68 10.20
C CYS A 78 -3.58 0.30 9.07
N GLU A 79 -4.54 0.55 8.18
CA GLU A 79 -4.44 1.50 7.07
C GLU A 79 -3.28 1.29 6.09
N ARG A 80 -2.61 0.14 6.16
CA ARG A 80 -1.50 -0.22 5.27
C ARG A 80 -2.00 -0.79 3.96
N ILE A 81 -1.26 -0.47 2.90
CA ILE A 81 -1.49 -0.98 1.55
C ILE A 81 -1.27 -2.50 1.53
N ILE A 82 -2.24 -3.23 1.00
CA ILE A 82 -2.19 -4.67 0.80
C ILE A 82 -1.85 -4.92 -0.67
N SER A 83 -0.79 -5.69 -0.91
CA SER A 83 -0.40 -6.14 -2.24
C SER A 83 -1.35 -7.23 -2.73
N ALA A 84 -2.44 -6.81 -3.37
CA ALA A 84 -3.38 -7.69 -4.03
C ALA A 84 -4.08 -6.95 -5.18
N GLU A 85 -4.58 -7.70 -6.14
CA GLU A 85 -5.31 -7.17 -7.29
C GLU A 85 -6.80 -7.46 -7.14
N LEU A 86 -7.63 -6.47 -7.48
CA LEU A 86 -9.05 -6.72 -7.74
C LEU A 86 -9.22 -7.11 -9.20
N SER A 87 -9.11 -8.40 -9.47
CA SER A 87 -9.45 -8.94 -10.78
C SER A 87 -10.96 -9.16 -10.83
N GLY A 88 -11.64 -8.37 -11.66
CA GLY A 88 -13.03 -8.59 -12.02
C GLY A 88 -13.10 -9.08 -13.45
N ILE A 89 -13.95 -10.08 -13.71
CA ILE A 89 -14.37 -10.42 -15.07
C ILE A 89 -15.38 -9.34 -15.45
N LEU A 90 -15.04 -8.50 -16.43
CA LEU A 90 -16.00 -7.68 -17.17
C LEU A 90 -16.43 -8.46 -18.40
#